data_AF-A0ABD0RH18-F1
#
_entry.id   AF-A0ABD0RH18-F1
#
_cell.length_a   1.000
_cell.length_b   1.000
_cell.length_c   1.000
_cell.angle_alpha   90.00
_cell.angle_beta   90.00
_cell.angle_gamma   90.00
#
_symmetry.space_group_name_H-M   'P 1'
#
loop_
_entity.id
_entity.type
_entity.pdbx_description
1 polymer ?
#
loop_
_entity_poly.entity_id
_entity_poly.type
_entity_poly.pdbx_seq_one_letter_code
_entity_poly.pdbx_strand_id
1 'polypeptide(L)'
;MKLDCVSEPVINSAQAVPRIQCPSLERFRSDFLVPQKPVIIEGIIDHWPAFTEHPWSIDYLRTIAGCRTVPIEVGSKYTDEEWSQKLITVNDFIDRYVIGT
;
A
#
# COMPACT_ATOMS: atom_id res chain seq x y z
N MET A 1 -2.36 -12.89 -25.82
CA MET A 1 -1.05 -12.38 -25.39
C MET A 1 -1.14 -10.87 -25.36
N LYS A 2 -1.33 -10.26 -24.18
CA LYS A 2 -1.34 -8.81 -24.04
C LYS A 2 -0.08 -8.43 -23.27
N LEU A 3 0.97 -8.14 -24.03
CA LEU A 3 2.26 -7.70 -23.53
C LEU A 3 2.22 -6.17 -23.47
N ASP A 4 1.41 -5.61 -22.59
CA ASP A 4 1.42 -4.18 -22.35
C ASP A 4 2.39 -3.92 -21.19
N CYS A 5 3.68 -3.81 -21.54
CA CYS A 5 4.68 -3.24 -20.66
C CYS A 5 4.34 -1.76 -20.49
N VAL A 6 3.50 -1.43 -19.51
CA VAL A 6 3.35 -0.05 -19.06
C VAL A 6 4.69 0.33 -18.43
N SER A 7 5.52 1.03 -19.19
CA SER A 7 6.79 1.56 -18.70
C SER A 7 6.52 2.36 -17.42
N GLU A 8 7.22 2.01 -16.34
CA GLU A 8 7.09 2.69 -15.06
C GLU A 8 7.20 4.22 -15.25
N PRO A 9 6.32 5.02 -14.61
CA PRO A 9 6.39 6.47 -14.76
C PRO A 9 7.72 6.99 -14.22
N VAL A 10 8.48 7.67 -15.07
CA VAL A 10 9.77 8.27 -14.69
C VAL A 10 9.52 9.39 -13.69
N ILE A 11 10.04 9.24 -12.47
CA ILE A 11 9.92 10.26 -11.43
C ILE A 11 10.87 11.41 -11.73
N ASN A 12 10.32 12.60 -12.00
CA ASN A 12 11.11 13.81 -12.09
C ASN A 12 11.60 14.23 -10.70
N SER A 13 12.92 14.16 -10.46
CA SER A 13 13.52 14.48 -9.17
C SER A 13 13.25 15.92 -8.70
N ALA A 14 13.05 16.87 -9.63
CA ALA A 14 12.71 18.25 -9.30
C ALA A 14 11.28 18.42 -8.75
N GLN A 15 10.41 17.43 -8.97
CA GLN A 15 9.03 17.38 -8.50
C GLN A 15 8.81 16.28 -7.46
N ALA A 16 9.89 15.67 -6.95
CA ALA A 16 9.80 14.62 -5.97
C ALA A 16 9.24 15.15 -4.64
N VAL A 17 8.38 14.37 -4.01
CA VAL A 17 7.88 14.66 -2.65
C VAL A 17 9.06 14.61 -1.68
N PRO A 18 9.27 15.65 -0.83
CA PRO A 18 10.39 15.68 0.10
C PRO A 18 10.29 14.55 1.14
N ARG A 19 11.44 14.06 1.58
CA ARG A 19 11.58 13.03 2.64
C ARG A 19 12.20 13.65 3.89
N ILE A 20 11.66 13.34 5.07
CA ILE A 20 12.17 13.83 6.35
C ILE A 20 12.25 12.69 7.38
N GLN A 21 13.31 12.68 8.18
CA GLN A 21 13.53 11.69 9.22
C GLN A 21 12.92 12.17 10.55
N CYS A 22 11.95 11.43 11.07
CA CYS A 22 11.36 11.56 12.41
C CYS A 22 11.24 13.04 12.92
N PRO A 23 10.47 13.90 12.24
CA PRO A 23 10.34 15.31 12.61
C PRO A 23 9.63 15.47 13.95
N SER A 24 9.88 16.59 14.64
CA SER A 24 9.00 17.01 15.74
C SER A 24 7.60 17.36 15.19
N LEU A 25 6.59 17.26 16.05
CA LEU A 25 5.21 17.64 15.70
C LEU A 25 5.12 19.11 15.25
N GLU A 26 5.89 19.98 15.88
CA GLU A 26 5.95 21.41 15.53
C GLU A 26 6.51 21.61 14.13
N ARG A 27 7.64 20.97 13.81
CA ARG A 27 8.26 21.06 12.48
C ARG A 27 7.35 20.49 11.40
N PHE A 28 6.73 19.34 11.65
CA PHE A 28 5.74 18.78 10.73
C PHE A 28 4.57 19.75 10.49
N ARG A 29 4.09 20.39 11.57
CA ARG A 29 2.98 21.32 11.50
C ARG A 29 3.31 22.57 10.70
N SER A 30 4.44 23.23 10.98
CA SER A 30 4.85 24.48 10.34
C SER A 30 5.21 24.28 8.87
N ASP A 31 5.92 23.20 8.56
CA ASP A 31 6.57 23.04 7.25
C ASP A 31 5.66 22.32 6.25
N PHE A 32 4.73 21.46 6.71
CA PHE A 32 3.94 20.56 5.86
C PHE A 32 2.44 20.62 6.09
N LEU A 33 1.96 20.51 7.34
CA LEU A 33 0.52 20.45 7.62
C LEU A 33 -0.19 21.78 7.35
N VAL A 34 0.28 22.88 7.94
CA VAL A 34 -0.33 24.21 7.76
C VAL A 34 -0.20 24.69 6.30
N PRO A 35 0.95 24.53 5.64
CA PRO A 35 1.09 24.88 4.22
C PRO A 35 0.44 23.90 3.24
N GLN A 36 -0.16 22.80 3.73
CA GLN A 36 -0.76 21.73 2.92
C GLN A 36 0.19 21.14 1.87
N LYS A 37 1.44 20.89 2.26
CA LYS A 37 2.47 20.31 1.38
C LYS A 37 2.62 18.81 1.63
N PRO A 38 2.69 17.99 0.57
CA PRO A 38 2.94 16.56 0.71
C PRO A 38 4.37 16.31 1.22
N VAL A 39 4.54 15.25 2.02
CA VAL A 39 5.84 14.83 2.58
C VAL A 39 5.85 13.34 2.87
N ILE A 40 7.00 12.71 2.69
CA ILE A 40 7.27 11.33 3.14
C ILE A 40 7.98 11.41 4.48
N ILE A 41 7.42 10.76 5.51
CA ILE A 41 7.99 10.73 6.86
C ILE A 41 8.65 9.37 7.08
N GLU A 42 9.94 9.39 7.38
CA GLU A 42 10.77 8.20 7.62
C GLU A 42 11.09 8.06 9.12
N GLY A 43 11.43 6.84 9.57
CA GLY A 43 11.87 6.61 10.95
C GLY A 43 10.78 6.65 12.02
N ILE A 44 9.49 6.62 11.64
CA ILE A 44 8.36 6.68 12.58
C ILE A 44 7.82 5.29 12.91
N ILE A 45 7.74 4.40 11.92
CA ILE A 45 7.06 3.10 12.05
C ILE A 45 8.01 1.92 12.17
N ASP A 46 9.32 2.17 12.22
CA ASP A 46 10.38 1.15 12.24
C ASP A 46 10.26 0.18 13.43
N HIS A 47 9.63 0.63 14.52
CA HIS A 47 9.40 -0.16 15.72
C HIS A 47 8.10 -0.97 15.69
N TRP A 48 7.29 -0.88 14.62
CA TRP A 48 6.03 -1.62 14.55
C TRP A 48 6.31 -3.13 14.50
N PRO A 49 5.57 -3.95 15.28
CA PRO A 49 5.71 -5.41 15.27
C PRO A 49 5.54 -6.04 13.88
N ALA A 50 4.81 -5.35 12.98
CA ALA A 50 4.63 -5.72 11.58
C ALA A 50 5.94 -5.84 10.78
N PHE A 51 7.04 -5.25 11.27
CA PHE A 51 8.38 -5.36 10.69
C PHE A 51 9.33 -6.24 11.51
N THR A 52 8.97 -6.65 12.73
CA THR A 52 9.87 -7.33 13.68
C THR A 52 9.29 -8.62 14.24
N GLU A 53 8.46 -8.56 15.29
CA GLU A 53 7.96 -9.70 16.05
C GLU A 53 6.91 -10.53 15.29
N HIS A 54 6.08 -9.85 14.50
CA HIS A 54 5.02 -10.43 13.71
C HIS A 54 5.08 -9.88 12.29
N PRO A 55 6.12 -10.23 11.50
CA PRO A 55 6.25 -9.72 10.16
C PRO A 55 4.99 -10.02 9.36
N TRP A 56 4.41 -9.02 8.71
CA TRP A 56 3.22 -9.21 7.85
C TRP A 56 3.60 -9.89 6.54
N SER A 57 4.16 -11.10 6.63
CA SER A 57 4.40 -12.00 5.51
C SER A 57 3.07 -12.61 5.04
N ILE A 58 3.07 -13.13 3.82
CA ILE A 58 1.89 -13.82 3.27
C ILE A 58 1.49 -15.00 4.18
N ASP A 59 2.43 -15.81 4.64
CA ASP A 59 2.15 -16.94 5.53
C ASP A 59 1.58 -16.50 6.88
N TYR A 60 2.10 -15.40 7.45
CA TYR A 60 1.55 -14.82 8.67
C TYR A 60 0.11 -14.38 8.46
N LEU A 61 -0.17 -13.61 7.41
CA LEU A 61 -1.52 -13.13 7.07
C LEU A 61 -2.50 -14.28 6.83
N ARG A 62 -2.08 -15.34 6.14
CA ARG A 62 -2.90 -16.57 5.97
C ARG A 62 -3.21 -17.22 7.32
N THR A 63 -2.21 -17.30 8.21
CA THR A 63 -2.37 -17.91 9.52
C THR A 63 -3.36 -17.12 10.39
N ILE A 64 -3.25 -15.79 10.43
CA ILE A 64 -4.08 -14.97 11.34
C ILE A 64 -5.45 -14.61 10.75
N ALA A 65 -5.56 -14.49 9.42
CA ALA A 65 -6.73 -13.93 8.75
C ALA A 65 -7.22 -14.71 7.53
N GLY A 66 -6.56 -15.81 7.14
CA GLY A 66 -6.83 -16.53 5.90
C GLY A 66 -8.31 -16.91 5.68
N CYS A 67 -9.00 -17.34 6.73
CA CYS A 67 -10.41 -17.72 6.68
C CYS A 67 -11.40 -16.55 6.82
N ARG A 68 -10.91 -15.30 6.97
CA ARG A 68 -11.78 -14.12 7.11
C ARG A 68 -12.23 -13.65 5.73
N THR A 69 -13.51 -13.34 5.60
CA THR A 69 -14.07 -12.75 4.38
C THR A 69 -13.75 -11.28 4.30
N VAL A 70 -13.22 -10.83 3.17
CA VAL A 70 -12.87 -9.43 2.88
C VAL A 70 -13.48 -8.99 1.54
N PRO A 71 -13.85 -7.71 1.40
CA PRO A 71 -14.18 -7.13 0.11
C PRO A 71 -12.90 -6.95 -0.71
N ILE A 72 -12.95 -7.35 -1.97
CA ILE A 72 -11.89 -7.09 -2.95
C ILE A 72 -12.46 -6.26 -4.11
N GLU A 73 -11.62 -5.40 -4.67
CA GLU A 73 -11.91 -4.68 -5.91
C GLU A 73 -11.50 -5.53 -7.11
N VAL A 74 -12.36 -5.57 -8.13
CA VAL A 74 -12.13 -6.31 -9.37
C VAL A 74 -12.29 -5.35 -10.53
N GLY A 75 -11.18 -5.03 -11.19
CA GLY A 75 -11.12 -4.10 -12.31
C GLY A 75 -9.75 -3.42 -12.38
N SER A 76 -9.42 -2.78 -13.50
CA SER A 76 -8.17 -2.03 -13.65
C SER A 76 -8.16 -0.72 -12.87
N LYS A 77 -9.30 -0.01 -12.86
CA LYS A 77 -9.50 1.24 -12.12
C LYS A 77 -10.91 1.27 -11.57
N TYR A 78 -11.10 1.91 -10.43
CA TYR A 78 -12.42 2.10 -9.82
C TYR A 78 -13.37 2.98 -10.64
N THR A 79 -12.85 3.70 -11.62
CA THR A 79 -13.62 4.54 -12.55
C THR A 79 -14.12 3.80 -13.79
N ASP A 80 -13.65 2.57 -14.02
CA ASP A 80 -14.01 1.79 -15.20
C ASP A 80 -15.40 1.14 -15.01
N GLU A 81 -16.21 1.02 -16.07
CA GLU A 81 -17.56 0.46 -15.99
C GLU A 81 -17.56 -1.02 -15.59
N GLU A 82 -16.49 -1.74 -15.92
CA GLU A 82 -16.29 -3.14 -15.56
C GLU A 82 -15.81 -3.33 -14.10
N TRP A 83 -15.60 -2.24 -13.36
CA TRP A 83 -15.24 -2.33 -11.94
C TRP A 83 -16.39 -2.94 -11.13
N SER A 84 -16.03 -3.85 -10.22
CA SER A 84 -16.96 -4.45 -9.29
C SER A 84 -16.29 -4.81 -7.97
N GLN A 85 -17.09 -5.21 -6.99
CA GLN A 85 -16.60 -5.74 -5.72
C GLN A 85 -17.06 -7.18 -5.51
N LYS A 86 -16.22 -7.98 -4.84
CA LYS A 86 -16.54 -9.35 -4.44
C LYS A 86 -16.15 -9.58 -2.98
N LEU A 87 -16.89 -10.45 -2.30
CA LEU A 87 -16.55 -10.94 -0.97
C LEU A 87 -15.94 -12.33 -1.10
N ILE A 88 -14.66 -12.46 -0.77
CA ILE A 88 -13.92 -13.74 -0.78
C ILE A 88 -13.09 -13.85 0.49
N THR A 89 -12.54 -15.01 0.78
CA THR A 89 -11.61 -15.16 1.91
C THR A 89 -10.24 -14.53 1.60
N VAL A 90 -9.48 -14.15 2.63
CA VAL A 90 -8.10 -13.69 2.45
C VAL A 90 -7.25 -14.76 1.75
N ASN A 91 -7.46 -16.05 2.06
CA ASN A 91 -6.80 -17.15 1.37
C ASN A 91 -7.13 -17.16 -0.14
N ASP A 92 -8.43 -17.10 -0.49
CA ASP A 92 -8.84 -17.04 -1.90
C ASP A 92 -8.23 -15.83 -2.63
N PHE A 93 -8.14 -14.67 -1.96
CA PHE A 93 -7.53 -13.48 -2.53
C PHE A 93 -6.04 -13.69 -2.83
N ILE A 94 -5.29 -14.20 -1.85
CA ILE A 94 -3.86 -14.46 -1.99
C ILE A 94 -3.59 -15.48 -3.10
N ASP A 95 -4.29 -16.60 -3.09
CA ASP A 95 -4.08 -17.69 -4.05
C ASP A 95 -4.34 -17.20 -5.49
N ARG A 96 -5.46 -16.49 -5.71
CA ARG A 96 -5.88 -16.08 -7.06
C ARG A 96 -5.20 -14.83 -7.60
N TYR A 97 -4.91 -13.85 -6.75
CA TYR A 97 -4.52 -12.49 -7.20
C TYR A 97 -3.11 -12.07 -6.78
N VAL A 98 -2.46 -12.77 -5.85
CA VAL A 98 -1.11 -12.42 -5.37
C VAL A 98 -0.08 -13.44 -5.83
N ILE A 99 -0.31 -14.73 -5.57
CA ILE A 99 0.64 -15.81 -5.91
C ILE A 99 0.33 -16.42 -7.28
N GLY A 100 -0.94 -16.45 -7.69
CA GLY A 100 -1.37 -16.98 -8.99
C GLY A 100 -1.37 -18.51 -9.07
N THR A 101 -1.76 -19.19 -7.99
CA THR A 101 -1.87 -20.66 -7.88
C THR A 101 -3.29 -21.16 -7.93
#